data_AF-A0A7L4RM54-F1
#
_entry.id   AF-A0A7L4RM54-F1
#
_cell.length_a   1.000
_cell.length_b   1.000
_cell.length_c   1.000
_cell.angle_alpha   90.00
_cell.angle_beta   90.00
_cell.angle_gamma   90.00
#
_symmetry.space_group_name_H-M   'P 1'
#
loop_
_entity.id
_entity.type
_entity.pdbx_description
1 polymer ?
#
loop_
_entity_poly.entity_id
_entity_poly.type
_entity_poly.pdbx_seq_one_letter_code
_entity_poly.pdbx_strand_id
1 'polypeptide(L)'
;MNPEEALRSVMSEGEIEDAVQERIEKFHGFLTREVALKLIAKEKGLLKEEEKIVKLAGLTPEMKKATIIVSVERIYPVAKYKADKKSRRVLVKDESAERTLVLWNEDVDITAKMRTGDV
;
A
#
# COMPACT_ATOMS: atom_id res chain seq x y z
N MET A 1 10.22 9.89 6.81
CA MET A 1 11.67 9.57 6.96
C MET A 1 12.48 10.35 5.92
N ASN A 2 13.62 10.96 6.30
CA ASN A 2 14.52 11.67 5.38
C ASN A 2 15.30 10.65 4.51
N PRO A 3 15.20 10.68 3.17
CA PRO A 3 15.89 9.73 2.29
C PRO A 3 17.41 9.70 2.46
N GLU A 4 18.03 10.85 2.75
CA GLU A 4 19.49 10.97 2.89
C GLU A 4 19.99 10.30 4.18
N GLU A 5 19.30 10.50 5.30
CA GLU A 5 19.59 9.81 6.56
C GLU A 5 19.39 8.29 6.44
N ALA A 6 18.35 7.87 5.70
CA ALA A 6 18.09 6.46 5.46
C ALA A 6 19.25 5.81 4.68
N LEU A 7 19.79 6.48 3.66
CA LEU A 7 20.91 5.98 2.87
C LEU A 7 22.23 5.95 3.66
N ARG A 8 22.50 6.95 4.51
CA ARG A 8 23.68 6.97 5.38
C ARG A 8 23.75 5.79 6.36
N SER A 9 22.62 5.12 6.62
CA SER A 9 22.60 3.90 7.45
C SER A 9 23.15 2.65 6.75
N VAL A 10 23.29 2.67 5.41
CA VAL A 10 23.71 1.51 4.61
C VAL A 10 24.84 1.78 3.62
N MET A 11 25.24 3.03 3.42
CA MET A 11 26.32 3.43 2.52
C MET A 11 27.02 4.71 2.99
N SER A 12 28.26 4.89 2.56
CA SER A 12 29.06 6.08 2.86
C SER A 12 28.59 7.29 2.05
N GLU A 13 28.96 8.48 2.51
CA GLU A 13 28.57 9.74 1.86
C GLU A 13 29.08 9.86 0.41
N GLY A 14 30.29 9.35 0.13
CA GLY A 14 30.83 9.30 -1.23
C GLY A 14 30.04 8.38 -2.16
N GLU A 15 29.67 7.18 -1.69
CA GLU A 15 28.85 6.24 -2.47
C GLU A 15 27.44 6.79 -2.75
N ILE A 16 26.89 7.60 -1.84
CA ILE A 16 25.59 8.26 -2.04
C ILE A 16 25.69 9.27 -3.18
N GLU A 17 26.71 10.13 -3.17
CA GLU A 17 26.91 11.15 -4.22
C GLU A 17 27.15 10.53 -5.59
N ASP A 18 27.99 9.50 -5.67
CA ASP A 18 28.24 8.77 -6.92
C ASP A 18 26.94 8.16 -7.49
N ALA A 19 26.14 7.52 -6.63
CA ALA A 19 24.87 6.92 -7.02
C ALA A 19 23.82 7.98 -7.45
N VAL A 20 23.79 9.13 -6.78
CA VAL A 20 22.90 10.25 -7.12
C VAL A 20 23.28 10.83 -8.49
N GLN A 21 24.56 11.11 -8.71
CA GLN A 21 25.05 11.69 -9.95
C GLN A 21 24.79 10.76 -11.13
N GLU A 22 25.07 9.46 -10.99
CA GLU A 22 24.77 8.45 -12.01
C GLU A 22 23.26 8.43 -12.35
N ARG A 23 22.39 8.61 -11.35
CA ARG A 23 20.93 8.67 -11.57
C ARG A 23 20.51 9.94 -12.29
N ILE A 24 21.05 11.09 -11.91
CA ILE A 24 20.74 12.36 -12.58
C ILE A 24 21.16 12.29 -14.06
N GLU A 25 22.34 11.75 -14.35
CA GLU A 25 22.86 11.57 -15.70
C GLU A 25 22.04 10.57 -16.53
N LYS A 26 21.68 9.41 -15.96
CA LYS A 26 20.82 8.41 -16.62
C LYS A 26 19.46 8.97 -17.04
N PHE A 27 18.96 9.96 -16.32
CA PHE A 27 17.71 10.64 -16.62
C PHE A 27 17.95 12.01 -17.28
N HIS A 28 19.10 12.18 -17.94
CA HIS A 28 19.44 13.37 -18.75
C HIS A 28 19.32 14.71 -18.00
N GLY A 29 19.57 14.73 -16.70
CA GLY A 29 19.46 15.93 -15.87
C GLY A 29 18.02 16.34 -15.52
N PHE A 30 17.01 15.54 -15.85
CA PHE A 30 15.61 15.84 -15.51
C PHE A 30 15.26 15.53 -14.04
N LEU A 31 16.16 14.87 -13.29
CA LEU A 31 15.97 14.59 -11.88
C LEU A 31 16.73 15.59 -11.00
N THR A 32 16.08 16.06 -9.94
CA THR A 32 16.74 16.81 -8.87
C THR A 32 17.42 15.83 -7.89
N ARG A 33 18.45 16.30 -7.17
CA ARG A 33 19.14 15.51 -6.12
C ARG A 33 18.16 14.88 -5.13
N GLU A 34 17.16 15.63 -4.68
CA GLU A 34 16.15 15.14 -3.73
C GLU A 34 15.34 13.96 -4.28
N VAL A 35 14.93 14.03 -5.56
CA VAL A 35 14.17 12.95 -6.21
C VAL A 35 15.06 11.74 -6.46
N ALA A 36 16.32 11.96 -6.87
CA ALA A 36 17.30 10.89 -7.04
C ALA A 36 17.53 10.13 -5.72
N LEU A 37 17.78 10.84 -4.61
CA LEU A 37 17.91 10.25 -3.27
C LEU A 37 16.68 9.42 -2.89
N LYS A 38 15.47 9.96 -3.13
CA LYS A 38 14.22 9.26 -2.82
C LYS A 38 14.05 7.98 -3.64
N LEU A 39 14.41 8.00 -4.92
CA LEU A 39 14.37 6.81 -5.78
C LEU A 39 15.36 5.74 -5.31
N ILE A 40 16.61 6.12 -5.04
CA ILE A 40 17.66 5.19 -4.57
C ILE A 40 17.27 4.58 -3.23
N ALA A 41 16.78 5.40 -2.29
CA ALA A 41 16.31 4.93 -0.99
C ALA A 41 15.08 4.01 -1.11
N LYS A 42 14.17 4.27 -2.07
CA LYS A 42 13.03 3.39 -2.37
C LYS A 42 13.47 2.05 -2.98
N GLU A 43 14.40 2.06 -3.94
CA GLU A 43 14.95 0.85 -4.57
C GLU A 43 15.66 -0.05 -3.57
N LYS A 44 16.33 0.54 -2.57
CA LYS A 44 16.98 -0.18 -1.47
C LYS A 44 16.02 -0.60 -0.35
N GLY A 45 14.72 -0.33 -0.47
CA GLY A 45 13.71 -0.67 0.54
C GLY A 45 13.85 0.10 1.85
N LEU A 46 14.61 1.20 1.87
CA LEU A 46 14.89 2.01 3.07
C LEU A 46 13.77 3.00 3.35
N LEU A 47 13.02 3.38 2.32
CA LEU A 47 11.77 4.11 2.48
C LEU A 47 10.66 3.10 2.71
N LYS A 48 10.27 2.95 3.98
CA LYS A 48 8.92 2.44 4.27
C LYS A 48 7.95 3.50 3.75
N GLU A 49 7.09 3.11 2.80
CA GLU A 49 5.86 3.87 2.62
C GLU A 49 5.20 3.90 3.99
N GLU A 50 5.08 5.08 4.59
CA GLU A 50 4.22 5.22 5.77
C GLU A 50 2.83 4.81 5.30
N GLU A 51 2.45 3.58 5.62
CA GLU A 51 1.13 3.06 5.36
C GLU A 51 0.18 3.88 6.22
N LYS A 52 -0.29 4.99 5.65
CA LYS A 52 -1.21 5.87 6.31
C LYS A 52 -2.49 5.07 6.54
N ILE A 53 -2.79 4.80 7.80
CA ILE A 53 -4.05 4.19 8.19
C ILE A 53 -5.14 5.23 7.91
N VAL A 54 -6.08 4.88 7.04
CA VAL A 54 -7.20 5.73 6.63
C VAL A 54 -8.49 5.18 7.25
N LYS A 55 -9.38 6.08 7.65
CA LYS A 55 -10.73 5.73 8.11
C LYS A 55 -11.66 5.46 6.93
N LEU A 56 -12.65 4.58 7.09
CA LEU A 56 -13.60 4.23 6.03
C LEU A 56 -14.34 5.44 5.45
N ALA A 57 -14.66 6.45 6.27
CA ALA A 57 -15.28 7.69 5.80
C ALA A 57 -14.37 8.51 4.88
N GLY A 58 -13.05 8.39 5.03
CA GLY A 58 -12.05 9.16 4.28
C GLY A 58 -11.52 8.47 3.02
N LEU A 59 -11.99 7.26 2.69
CA LEU A 59 -11.60 6.58 1.46
C LEU A 59 -12.11 7.33 0.23
N THR A 60 -11.21 7.64 -0.70
CA THR A 60 -11.55 8.28 -1.99
C THR A 60 -11.04 7.44 -3.17
N PRO A 61 -11.67 7.51 -4.36
CA PRO A 61 -11.26 6.73 -5.53
C PRO A 61 -9.84 7.01 -6.04
N GLU A 62 -9.28 8.17 -5.72
CA GLU A 62 -7.93 8.58 -6.12
C GLU A 62 -6.83 7.87 -5.32
N MET A 63 -7.19 7.24 -4.19
CA MET A 63 -6.27 6.47 -3.36
C MET A 63 -5.91 5.15 -4.03
N LYS A 64 -4.69 5.05 -4.57
CA LYS A 64 -4.17 3.82 -5.18
C LYS A 64 -3.85 2.72 -4.17
N LYS A 65 -3.46 3.10 -2.95
CA LYS A 65 -3.13 2.19 -1.84
C LYS A 65 -3.64 2.82 -0.55
N ALA A 66 -4.37 2.04 0.24
CA ALA A 66 -4.87 2.45 1.54
C ALA A 66 -4.79 1.28 2.51
N THR A 67 -4.41 1.57 3.76
CA THR A 67 -4.46 0.61 4.86
C THR A 67 -5.61 1.04 5.77
N ILE A 68 -6.49 0.11 6.12
CA ILE A 68 -7.64 0.36 7.00
C ILE A 68 -7.61 -0.64 8.15
N ILE A 69 -8.15 -0.26 9.30
CA ILE A 69 -8.37 -1.14 10.45
C ILE A 69 -9.87 -1.11 10.73
N VAL A 70 -10.53 -2.25 10.61
CA VAL A 70 -12.00 -2.36 10.62
C VAL A 70 -12.42 -3.66 11.30
N SER A 71 -13.55 -3.65 12.01
CA SER A 71 -14.17 -4.88 12.50
C SER A 71 -14.97 -5.58 11.40
N VAL A 72 -14.95 -6.90 11.39
CA VAL A 72 -15.77 -7.74 10.51
C VAL A 72 -17.16 -7.93 11.13
N GLU A 73 -18.15 -7.20 10.64
CA GLU A 73 -19.52 -7.28 11.15
C GLU A 73 -20.28 -8.49 10.59
N ARG A 74 -20.05 -8.82 9.32
CA ARG A 74 -20.76 -9.94 8.67
C ARG A 74 -20.01 -10.46 7.46
N ILE A 75 -19.96 -11.78 7.30
CA ILE A 75 -19.45 -12.43 6.09
C ILE A 75 -20.63 -13.08 5.36
N TYR A 76 -20.91 -12.64 4.13
CA TYR A 76 -22.01 -13.19 3.32
C TYR A 76 -21.58 -14.50 2.62
N PRO A 77 -22.55 -15.33 2.17
CA PRO A 77 -22.25 -16.49 1.33
C PRO A 77 -21.56 -16.11 0.02
N VAL A 78 -20.82 -17.06 -0.56
CA VAL A 78 -20.18 -16.88 -1.87
C VAL A 78 -21.26 -16.83 -2.96
N ALA A 79 -21.26 -15.76 -3.76
CA ALA A 79 -22.07 -15.65 -4.96
C ALA A 79 -21.29 -16.18 -6.17
N LYS A 80 -21.94 -17.01 -7.00
CA LYS A 80 -21.37 -17.53 -8.24
C LYS A 80 -22.08 -16.89 -9.44
N TYR A 81 -21.32 -16.59 -10.47
CA TYR A 81 -21.77 -15.93 -11.70
C TYR A 81 -21.34 -16.74 -12.92
N LYS A 82 -21.75 -16.29 -14.12
CA LYS A 82 -21.32 -16.88 -15.39
C LYS A 82 -19.80 -16.77 -15.57
N ALA A 83 -19.25 -17.62 -16.44
CA ALA A 83 -17.82 -17.68 -16.74
C ALA A 83 -16.95 -17.89 -15.48
N ASP A 84 -17.41 -18.76 -14.58
CA ASP A 84 -16.74 -19.17 -13.34
C ASP A 84 -16.32 -18.02 -12.41
N LYS A 85 -16.92 -16.85 -12.56
CA LYS A 85 -16.71 -15.72 -11.67
C LYS A 85 -17.39 -15.97 -10.33
N LYS A 86 -16.73 -15.62 -9.24
CA LYS A 86 -17.29 -15.66 -7.87
C LYS A 86 -17.02 -14.36 -7.15
N SER A 87 -17.89 -14.00 -6.20
CA SER A 87 -17.63 -12.90 -5.26
C SER A 87 -18.08 -13.26 -3.86
N ARG A 88 -17.49 -12.58 -2.88
CA ARG A 88 -17.94 -12.65 -1.49
C ARG A 88 -17.94 -11.25 -0.89
N ARG A 89 -19.04 -10.92 -0.23
CA ARG A 89 -19.23 -9.64 0.44
C ARG A 89 -18.89 -9.80 1.92
N VAL A 90 -18.21 -8.81 2.47
CA VAL A 90 -17.92 -8.68 3.89
C VAL A 90 -18.37 -7.29 4.33
N LEU A 91 -19.29 -7.24 5.30
CA LEU A 91 -19.64 -5.99 5.97
C LEU A 91 -18.56 -5.67 6.99
N VAL A 92 -17.95 -4.50 6.87
CA VAL A 92 -16.89 -4.04 7.74
C VAL A 92 -17.23 -2.68 8.30
N LYS A 93 -16.73 -2.38 9.49
CA LYS A 93 -17.04 -1.14 10.21
C LYS A 93 -15.81 -0.60 10.93
N ASP A 94 -15.70 0.70 10.99
CA ASP A 94 -14.87 1.41 11.96
C ASP A 94 -15.73 2.46 12.69
N GLU A 95 -15.12 3.29 13.53
CA GLU A 95 -15.87 4.34 14.24
C GLU A 95 -16.41 5.44 13.30
N SER A 96 -15.91 5.51 12.06
CA SER A 96 -16.26 6.56 11.11
C SER A 96 -17.40 6.16 10.17
N ALA A 97 -17.48 4.89 9.76
CA ALA A 97 -18.47 4.40 8.81
C ALA A 97 -18.58 2.87 8.81
N GLU A 98 -19.68 2.38 8.21
CA GLU A 98 -19.86 0.98 7.82
C GLU A 98 -19.83 0.88 6.29
N ARG A 99 -19.10 -0.09 5.73
CA ARG A 99 -19.00 -0.31 4.28
C ARG A 99 -18.96 -1.80 3.93
N THR A 100 -19.27 -2.11 2.69
CA THR A 100 -19.16 -3.48 2.15
C THR A 100 -17.87 -3.64 1.35
N LEU A 101 -16.99 -4.52 1.81
CA LEU A 101 -15.86 -5.04 1.04
C LEU A 101 -16.35 -6.15 0.10
N VAL A 102 -16.04 -6.06 -1.19
CA VAL A 102 -16.38 -7.07 -2.19
C VAL A 102 -15.11 -7.71 -2.72
N LEU A 103 -14.92 -8.99 -2.42
CA LEU A 103 -13.79 -9.79 -2.85
C LEU A 103 -14.20 -10.62 -4.06
N TRP A 104 -13.37 -10.62 -5.11
CA TRP A 104 -13.68 -11.28 -6.38
C TRP A 104 -12.74 -12.46 -6.61
N ASN A 105 -13.26 -13.50 -7.26
CA ASN A 105 -12.49 -14.64 -7.76
C ASN A 105 -11.56 -15.20 -6.68
N GLU A 106 -10.25 -15.27 -6.91
CA GLU A 106 -9.23 -15.75 -5.96
C GLU A 106 -9.28 -15.04 -4.59
N ASP A 107 -9.64 -13.76 -4.54
CA ASP A 107 -9.70 -12.99 -3.28
C ASP A 107 -10.81 -13.49 -2.36
N VAL A 108 -11.80 -14.21 -2.88
CA VAL A 108 -12.83 -14.86 -2.06
C VAL A 108 -12.21 -15.77 -1.01
N ASP A 109 -11.09 -16.42 -1.34
CA ASP A 109 -10.47 -17.43 -0.49
C ASP A 109 -9.74 -16.79 0.71
N ILE A 110 -9.47 -15.48 0.68
CA ILE A 110 -8.95 -14.69 1.83
C ILE A 110 -9.93 -14.78 3.02
N THR A 111 -11.24 -14.82 2.75
CA THR A 111 -12.26 -14.86 3.80
C THR A 111 -12.28 -16.15 4.62
N ALA A 112 -11.58 -17.21 4.19
CA ALA A 112 -11.46 -18.45 4.96
C ALA A 112 -10.76 -18.24 6.31
N LYS A 113 -9.97 -17.17 6.44
CA LYS A 113 -9.24 -16.80 7.66
C LYS A 113 -9.95 -15.74 8.50
N MET A 114 -11.12 -15.27 8.08
CA MET A 114 -11.88 -14.20 8.74
C MET A 114 -13.08 -14.76 9.49
N ARG A 115 -13.42 -14.16 10.62
CA ARG A 115 -14.61 -14.45 11.40
C ARG A 115 -15.33 -13.15 11.75
N THR A 116 -16.64 -13.24 11.97
CA THR A 116 -17.40 -12.12 12.51
C THR A 116 -16.85 -11.75 13.89
N GLY A 117 -16.55 -10.46 14.09
CA GLY A 117 -15.94 -9.90 15.29
C GLY A 117 -14.42 -9.68 15.22
N ASP A 118 -13.74 -10.21 14.20
CA ASP A 118 -12.30 -9.98 14.01
C ASP A 118 -12.01 -8.51 13.63
N VAL A 119 -10.79 -8.04 13.92
CA VAL A 119 -10.24 -6.72 13.54
C VAL A 119 -8.90 -6.89 12.83
#